data_AF-A0A3S4X035-F1
#
_entry.id   AF-A0A3S4X035-F1
#
_cell.length_a   1.000
_cell.length_b   1.000
_cell.length_c   1.000
_cell.angle_alpha   90.00
_cell.angle_beta   90.00
_cell.angle_gamma   90.00
#
_symmetry.space_group_name_H-M   'P 1'
#
loop_
_entity.id
_entity.type
_entity.pdbx_description
1 polymer ?
#
loop_
_entity_poly.entity_id
_entity_poly.type
_entity_poly.pdbx_seq_one_letter_code
_entity_poly.pdbx_strand_id
1 'polypeptide(L)'
;MSNDDYRIVTVNVSQTVGAIPSTLQQTGVIISNGATTLAAKTPTLITSYDEFTAIANDTAATYGAVNAAMTTFFAQGNSLGVYIMEVGAVVDAGIDAVAAYMADPDVRFYTYLVPVAWDGNAKLVTLGRNNAANTSMVYFFIDTDATAAKYHYKTIKSFVPTQKSSNPAICNSAAAMWQFISASPSDINKVPPMAFRYLIGVVALVAKGSVKKLLTTNYVNYVGTGAEGGSAIQFTLTACQRTATT
;
A
#
# COMPACT_ATOMS: atom_id res chain seq x y z
N MET A 1 52.90 -30.66 -37.24
CA MET A 1 52.03 -29.54 -36.85
C MET A 1 52.30 -29.27 -35.38
N SER A 2 52.76 -28.06 -35.03
CA SER A 2 53.16 -27.72 -33.65
C SER A 2 51.94 -27.71 -32.73
N ASN A 3 52.11 -28.07 -31.48
CA ASN A 3 51.06 -28.24 -30.47
C ASN A 3 50.49 -26.91 -29.93
N ASP A 4 50.64 -25.81 -30.67
CA ASP A 4 50.55 -24.45 -30.11
C ASP A 4 49.19 -23.74 -30.31
N ASP A 5 48.18 -24.36 -30.93
CA ASP A 5 46.97 -23.62 -31.35
C ASP A 5 45.73 -23.75 -30.44
N TYR A 6 45.85 -24.26 -29.22
CA TYR A 6 44.74 -24.23 -28.25
C TYR A 6 45.15 -23.63 -26.91
N ARG A 7 45.14 -22.29 -26.81
CA ARG A 7 45.09 -21.59 -25.52
C ARG A 7 43.65 -21.53 -25.03
N ILE A 8 43.36 -22.20 -23.92
CA ILE A 8 42.11 -21.98 -23.19
C ILE A 8 42.20 -20.61 -22.53
N VAL A 9 41.42 -19.65 -23.03
CA VAL A 9 41.28 -18.32 -22.44
C VAL A 9 40.04 -18.33 -21.56
N THR A 10 40.21 -18.11 -20.26
CA THR A 10 39.08 -17.87 -19.35
C THR A 10 38.54 -16.48 -19.62
N VAL A 11 37.41 -16.40 -20.30
CA VAL A 11 36.68 -15.14 -20.50
C VAL A 11 35.76 -14.93 -19.32
N ASN A 12 36.07 -13.94 -18.48
CA ASN A 12 35.14 -13.48 -17.46
C ASN A 12 34.05 -12.63 -18.12
N VAL A 13 32.89 -13.22 -18.37
CA VAL A 13 31.71 -12.48 -18.85
C VAL A 13 30.95 -11.96 -17.64
N SER A 14 31.00 -10.64 -17.42
CA SER A 14 30.08 -9.98 -16.50
C SER A 14 28.79 -9.67 -17.26
N GLN A 15 27.76 -10.49 -17.05
CA GLN A 15 26.42 -10.16 -17.52
C GLN A 15 25.76 -9.22 -16.49
N THR A 16 25.39 -8.02 -16.94
CA THR A 16 24.41 -7.21 -16.21
C THR A 16 23.05 -7.85 -16.43
N VAL A 17 22.64 -8.75 -15.54
CA VAL A 17 21.27 -9.25 -15.52
C VAL A 17 20.40 -8.07 -15.09
N GLY A 18 19.55 -7.57 -16.00
CA GLY A 18 18.51 -6.61 -15.65
C GLY A 18 17.71 -7.17 -14.48
N ALA A 19 17.39 -6.34 -13.48
CA ALA A 19 16.68 -6.81 -12.30
C ALA A 19 15.41 -7.53 -12.77
N ILE A 20 15.29 -8.83 -12.48
CA ILE A 20 14.06 -9.57 -12.75
C ILE A 20 12.94 -8.78 -12.05
N PRO A 21 11.96 -8.23 -12.79
CA PRO A 21 10.87 -7.47 -12.18
C PRO A 21 10.23 -8.37 -11.13
N SER A 22 10.31 -7.96 -9.86
CA SER A 22 9.78 -8.79 -8.79
C SER A 22 8.26 -8.78 -8.90
N THR A 23 7.66 -9.93 -9.21
CA THR A 23 6.20 -10.13 -9.17
C THR A 23 5.62 -9.83 -7.79
N LEU A 24 6.47 -9.79 -6.74
CA LEU A 24 6.11 -9.41 -5.38
C LEU A 24 5.75 -7.91 -5.25
N GLN A 25 6.16 -7.05 -6.18
CA GLN A 25 5.66 -5.66 -6.25
C GLN A 25 4.19 -5.57 -6.66
N GLN A 26 3.64 -6.62 -7.28
CA GLN A 26 2.24 -6.69 -7.70
C GLN A 26 1.35 -7.39 -6.67
N THR A 27 1.90 -7.72 -5.51
CA THR A 27 1.16 -8.39 -4.42
C THR A 27 1.01 -7.45 -3.23
N GLY A 28 -0.22 -7.32 -2.77
CA GLY A 28 -0.56 -6.60 -1.55
C GLY A 28 -1.59 -7.35 -0.74
N VAL A 29 -1.60 -7.06 0.56
CA VAL A 29 -2.53 -7.69 1.51
C VAL A 29 -3.37 -6.63 2.21
N ILE A 30 -4.66 -6.90 2.30
CA ILE A 30 -5.62 -6.16 3.11
C ILE A 30 -5.76 -6.90 4.44
N ILE A 31 -5.48 -6.20 5.54
CA ILE A 31 -5.62 -6.77 6.86
C ILE A 31 -7.08 -6.68 7.30
N SER A 32 -7.69 -7.82 7.56
CA SER A 32 -9.04 -7.94 8.12
C SER A 32 -8.96 -8.19 9.62
N ASN A 33 -9.66 -7.37 10.41
CA ASN A 33 -9.64 -7.44 11.87
C ASN A 33 -10.99 -7.95 12.40
N GLY A 34 -11.29 -9.22 12.15
CA GLY A 34 -12.53 -9.92 12.50
C GLY A 34 -13.64 -9.83 11.45
N ALA A 35 -13.38 -9.23 10.29
CA ALA A 35 -14.38 -8.96 9.26
C ALA A 35 -14.57 -10.09 8.24
N THR A 36 -13.79 -11.17 8.34
CA THR A 36 -13.93 -12.34 7.47
C THR A 36 -14.02 -13.64 8.27
N THR A 37 -14.54 -14.69 7.64
CA THR A 37 -14.61 -16.05 8.17
C THR A 37 -13.35 -16.88 7.90
N LEU A 38 -12.32 -16.26 7.32
CA LEU A 38 -11.05 -16.91 7.01
C LEU A 38 -10.34 -17.37 8.29
N ALA A 39 -9.52 -18.42 8.14
CA ALA A 39 -8.62 -18.82 9.19
C ALA A 39 -7.62 -17.68 9.46
N ALA A 40 -7.46 -17.33 10.74
CA ALA A 40 -6.55 -16.25 11.11
C ALA A 40 -5.11 -16.58 10.67
N LYS A 41 -4.38 -15.53 10.26
CA LYS A 41 -2.96 -15.53 9.90
C LYS A 41 -2.62 -16.23 8.58
N THR A 42 -3.62 -16.61 7.79
CA THR A 42 -3.43 -17.22 6.48
C THR A 42 -3.97 -16.30 5.39
N PRO A 43 -3.11 -15.57 4.67
CA PRO A 43 -3.53 -14.72 3.56
C PRO A 43 -4.22 -15.55 2.47
N THR A 44 -5.38 -15.09 2.02
CA THR A 44 -6.16 -15.74 0.96
C THR A 44 -6.27 -14.79 -0.22
N LEU A 45 -5.97 -15.27 -1.42
CA LEU A 45 -6.09 -14.48 -2.64
C LEU A 45 -7.56 -14.28 -3.00
N ILE A 46 -7.93 -13.03 -3.27
CA ILE A 46 -9.25 -12.62 -3.73
C ILE A 46 -9.07 -11.90 -5.07
N THR A 47 -9.74 -12.41 -6.10
CA THR A 47 -9.68 -11.93 -7.48
C THR A 47 -10.94 -11.18 -7.91
N SER A 48 -12.03 -11.29 -7.14
CA SER A 48 -13.28 -10.59 -7.39
C SER A 48 -13.96 -10.14 -6.10
N TYR A 49 -14.88 -9.17 -6.23
CA TYR A 49 -15.69 -8.74 -5.09
C TYR A 49 -16.65 -9.84 -4.60
N ASP A 50 -17.14 -10.69 -5.50
CA ASP A 50 -18.03 -11.81 -5.14
C ASP A 50 -17.31 -12.83 -4.24
N GLU A 51 -16.06 -13.14 -4.52
CA GLU A 51 -15.21 -13.96 -3.65
C GLU A 51 -15.06 -13.35 -2.25
N PHE A 52 -14.96 -12.02 -2.14
CA PHE A 52 -14.95 -11.35 -0.84
C PHE A 52 -16.29 -11.53 -0.11
N THR A 53 -17.43 -11.34 -0.79
CA THR A 53 -18.75 -11.48 -0.15
C THR A 53 -18.99 -12.89 0.40
N ALA A 54 -18.42 -13.92 -0.23
CA ALA A 54 -18.51 -15.30 0.24
C ALA A 54 -17.78 -15.56 1.56
N ILE A 55 -16.76 -14.76 1.89
CA ILE A 55 -15.95 -14.88 3.11
C ILE A 55 -16.20 -13.76 4.12
N ALA A 56 -17.03 -12.78 3.78
CA ALA A 56 -17.32 -11.65 4.64
C ALA A 56 -18.13 -12.07 5.87
N ASN A 57 -17.81 -11.47 7.02
CA ASN A 57 -18.64 -11.53 8.22
C ASN A 57 -19.30 -10.17 8.44
N ASP A 58 -20.49 -9.98 7.87
CA ASP A 58 -21.24 -8.72 7.89
C ASP A 58 -21.67 -8.25 9.30
N THR A 59 -21.72 -9.18 10.26
CA THR A 59 -22.03 -8.89 11.66
C THR A 59 -20.85 -8.31 12.45
N ALA A 60 -19.63 -8.37 11.90
CA ALA A 60 -18.45 -7.84 12.56
C ALA A 60 -18.45 -6.30 12.60
N ALA A 61 -18.10 -5.72 13.75
CA ALA A 61 -18.01 -4.27 13.90
C ALA A 61 -17.00 -3.60 12.94
N THR A 62 -16.03 -4.37 12.42
CA THR A 62 -14.99 -3.93 11.50
C THR A 62 -15.33 -4.19 10.02
N TYR A 63 -16.44 -4.90 9.74
CA TYR A 63 -16.84 -5.26 8.37
C TYR A 63 -16.90 -4.07 7.43
N GLY A 64 -17.54 -2.98 7.85
CA GLY A 64 -17.70 -1.79 7.01
C GLY A 64 -16.38 -1.22 6.50
N ALA A 65 -15.31 -1.27 7.31
CA ALA A 65 -13.99 -0.76 6.92
C ALA A 65 -13.31 -1.67 5.87
N VAL A 66 -13.38 -2.99 6.05
CA VAL A 66 -12.81 -3.95 5.09
C VAL A 66 -13.62 -3.96 3.80
N ASN A 67 -14.95 -3.89 3.90
CA ASN A 67 -15.82 -3.78 2.74
C ASN A 67 -15.52 -2.50 1.93
N ALA A 68 -15.40 -1.34 2.58
CA ALA A 68 -15.02 -0.09 1.91
C ALA A 68 -13.65 -0.19 1.21
N ALA A 69 -12.68 -0.86 1.83
CA ALA A 69 -11.38 -1.15 1.21
C ALA A 69 -11.53 -2.02 -0.04
N MET A 70 -12.27 -3.12 0.04
CA MET A 70 -12.50 -4.04 -1.08
C MET A 70 -13.25 -3.38 -2.23
N THR A 71 -14.35 -2.67 -1.95
CA THR A 71 -15.12 -1.95 -2.97
C THR A 71 -14.27 -0.86 -3.64
N THR A 72 -13.51 -0.08 -2.86
CA THR A 72 -12.64 0.97 -3.44
C THR A 72 -11.50 0.37 -4.25
N PHE A 73 -10.92 -0.74 -3.79
CA PHE A 73 -9.86 -1.46 -4.49
C PHE A 73 -10.33 -1.91 -5.88
N PHE A 74 -11.47 -2.62 -5.94
CA PHE A 74 -12.03 -3.14 -7.19
C PHE A 74 -12.64 -2.06 -8.10
N ALA A 75 -12.89 -0.85 -7.60
CA ALA A 75 -13.36 0.27 -8.41
C ALA A 75 -12.28 0.92 -9.31
N GLN A 76 -11.01 0.50 -9.20
CA GLN A 76 -9.88 1.19 -9.84
C GLN A 76 -9.51 0.72 -11.26
N GLY A 77 -10.40 -0.02 -11.91
CA GLY A 77 -10.19 -0.52 -13.28
C GLY A 77 -9.85 -2.01 -13.29
N ASN A 78 -8.94 -2.43 -14.20
CA ASN A 78 -8.64 -3.85 -14.44
C ASN A 78 -8.10 -4.49 -13.17
N SER A 79 -8.97 -5.19 -12.45
CA SER A 79 -8.76 -5.54 -11.05
C SER A 79 -7.80 -6.70 -10.91
N LEU A 80 -6.63 -6.41 -10.34
CA LEU A 80 -5.67 -7.41 -9.93
C LEU A 80 -6.19 -8.16 -8.70
N GLY A 81 -5.72 -9.39 -8.51
CA GLY A 81 -6.00 -10.11 -7.27
C GLY A 81 -5.31 -9.43 -6.08
N VAL A 82 -6.00 -9.38 -4.94
CA VAL A 82 -5.49 -8.87 -3.67
C VAL A 82 -5.61 -9.93 -2.60
N TYR A 83 -4.64 -10.01 -1.69
CA TYR A 83 -4.75 -10.94 -0.57
C TYR A 83 -5.55 -10.30 0.55
N ILE A 84 -6.34 -11.09 1.27
CA ILE A 84 -6.91 -10.71 2.57
C ILE A 84 -6.28 -11.60 3.64
N MET A 85 -5.80 -10.99 4.72
CA MET A 85 -5.31 -11.70 5.89
C MET A 85 -6.18 -11.35 7.10
N GLU A 86 -6.90 -12.35 7.60
CA GLU A 86 -7.66 -12.26 8.83
C GLU A 86 -6.71 -12.32 10.04
N VAL A 87 -6.82 -11.38 10.97
CA VAL A 87 -5.94 -11.30 12.15
C VAL A 87 -6.69 -11.34 13.48
N GLY A 88 -8.02 -11.52 13.44
CA GLY A 88 -8.91 -11.54 14.59
C GLY A 88 -9.38 -10.13 14.98
N ALA A 89 -10.32 -10.04 15.92
CA ALA A 89 -10.95 -8.78 16.29
C ALA A 89 -10.09 -7.88 17.22
N VAL A 90 -9.10 -8.44 17.89
CA VAL A 90 -8.28 -7.72 18.88
C VAL A 90 -7.11 -7.01 18.20
N VAL A 91 -7.15 -5.67 18.19
CA VAL A 91 -6.19 -4.81 17.47
C VAL A 91 -4.73 -5.14 17.77
N ASP A 92 -4.32 -5.13 19.05
CA ASP A 92 -2.92 -5.34 19.42
C ASP A 92 -2.42 -6.74 19.06
N ALA A 93 -3.27 -7.76 19.24
CA ALA A 93 -2.95 -9.13 18.86
C ALA A 93 -2.88 -9.28 17.33
N GLY A 94 -3.71 -8.53 16.60
CA GLY A 94 -3.68 -8.47 15.15
C GLY A 94 -2.38 -7.84 14.64
N ILE A 95 -1.93 -6.74 15.25
CA ILE A 95 -0.64 -6.11 14.91
C ILE A 95 0.52 -7.06 15.17
N ASP A 96 0.51 -7.76 16.30
CA ASP A 96 1.54 -8.77 16.62
C ASP A 96 1.53 -9.92 15.59
N ALA A 97 0.35 -10.34 15.12
CA ALA A 97 0.22 -11.37 14.10
C ALA A 97 0.78 -10.91 12.74
N VAL A 98 0.54 -9.67 12.33
CA VAL A 98 1.13 -9.09 11.11
C VAL A 98 2.65 -9.01 11.24
N ALA A 99 3.15 -8.54 12.39
CA ALA A 99 4.58 -8.46 12.63
C ALA A 99 5.26 -9.83 12.59
N ALA A 100 4.62 -10.87 13.15
CA ALA A 100 5.11 -12.24 13.09
C ALA A 100 5.13 -12.79 11.65
N TYR A 101 4.07 -12.52 10.87
CA TYR A 101 4.02 -12.93 9.46
C TYR A 101 5.11 -12.24 8.62
N MET A 102 5.38 -10.96 8.88
CA MET A 102 6.44 -10.19 8.22
C MET A 102 7.86 -10.66 8.54
N ALA A 103 8.06 -11.32 9.68
CA ALA A 103 9.37 -11.77 10.11
C ALA A 103 9.92 -12.91 9.23
N ASP A 104 9.03 -13.64 8.55
CA ASP A 104 9.40 -14.66 7.58
C ASP A 104 9.67 -14.02 6.20
N PRO A 105 10.94 -14.02 5.72
CA PRO A 105 11.30 -13.39 4.46
C PRO A 105 10.72 -14.08 3.23
N ASP A 106 10.31 -15.35 3.32
CA ASP A 106 9.89 -16.16 2.17
C ASP A 106 8.41 -15.94 1.82
N VAL A 107 7.60 -15.49 2.79
CA VAL A 107 6.15 -15.32 2.63
C VAL A 107 5.65 -13.90 2.83
N ARG A 108 6.50 -12.97 3.29
CA ARG A 108 6.10 -11.58 3.56
C ARG A 108 5.61 -10.86 2.31
N PHE A 109 4.61 -10.00 2.50
CA PHE A 109 4.23 -9.01 1.50
C PHE A 109 5.10 -7.75 1.65
N TYR A 110 5.13 -6.94 0.59
CA TYR A 110 5.75 -5.62 0.63
C TYR A 110 4.76 -4.49 0.81
N THR A 111 3.46 -4.77 0.67
CA THR A 111 2.40 -3.78 0.85
C THR A 111 1.28 -4.32 1.73
N TYR A 112 0.91 -3.51 2.72
CA TYR A 112 -0.11 -3.83 3.71
C TYR A 112 -1.11 -2.67 3.76
N LEU A 113 -2.38 -2.94 3.46
CA LEU A 113 -3.48 -2.03 3.79
C LEU A 113 -3.94 -2.32 5.21
N VAL A 114 -3.78 -1.35 6.08
CA VAL A 114 -4.05 -1.47 7.51
C VAL A 114 -5.41 -0.85 7.84
N PRO A 115 -6.23 -1.47 8.71
CA PRO A 115 -7.49 -0.91 9.15
C PRO A 115 -7.31 0.46 9.78
N VAL A 116 -8.20 1.40 9.44
CA VAL A 116 -8.28 2.73 10.08
C VAL A 116 -8.46 2.65 11.60
N ALA A 117 -9.01 1.55 12.12
CA ALA A 117 -9.15 1.31 13.55
C ALA A 117 -7.80 1.20 14.29
N TRP A 118 -6.72 0.93 13.56
CA TRP A 118 -5.37 0.85 14.12
C TRP A 118 -4.65 2.21 14.06
N ASP A 119 -5.31 3.25 13.56
CA ASP A 119 -4.70 4.57 13.41
C ASP A 119 -4.25 5.13 14.77
N GLY A 120 -2.95 5.40 14.89
CA GLY A 120 -2.31 5.91 16.09
C GLY A 120 -1.98 4.88 17.17
N ASN A 121 -2.23 3.60 16.91
CA ASN A 121 -1.82 2.54 17.83
C ASN A 121 -0.29 2.50 17.94
N ALA A 122 0.22 2.52 19.17
CA ALA A 122 1.66 2.56 19.45
C ALA A 122 2.43 1.36 18.88
N LYS A 123 1.83 0.16 18.86
CA LYS A 123 2.44 -1.03 18.26
C LYS A 123 2.56 -0.91 16.75
N LEU A 124 1.53 -0.40 16.08
CA LEU A 124 1.57 -0.16 14.63
C LEU A 124 2.66 0.86 14.28
N VAL A 125 2.73 1.97 15.02
CA VAL A 125 3.77 2.99 14.83
C VAL A 125 5.16 2.39 15.01
N THR A 126 5.36 1.55 16.02
CA THR A 126 6.63 0.85 16.27
C THR A 126 6.98 -0.10 15.13
N LEU A 127 6.01 -0.90 14.65
CA LEU A 127 6.19 -1.80 13.51
C LEU A 127 6.64 -1.04 12.25
N GLY A 128 6.06 0.13 11.99
CA GLY A 128 6.50 0.98 10.89
C GLY A 128 7.92 1.53 11.08
N ARG A 129 8.30 1.96 12.29
CA ARG A 129 9.68 2.41 12.57
C ARG A 129 10.71 1.31 12.32
N ASN A 130 10.40 0.07 12.70
CA ASN A 130 11.27 -1.08 12.44
C ASN A 130 11.47 -1.33 10.93
N ASN A 131 10.56 -0.83 10.09
CA ASN A 131 10.60 -0.93 8.64
C ASN A 131 10.95 0.40 7.94
N ALA A 132 11.49 1.39 8.66
CA ALA A 132 11.74 2.73 8.13
C ALA A 132 13.08 2.89 7.38
N ALA A 133 13.93 1.86 7.34
CA ALA A 133 15.19 1.90 6.61
C ALA A 133 14.98 2.16 5.11
N ASN A 134 15.89 2.89 4.47
CA ASN A 134 15.83 3.16 3.03
C ASN A 134 15.93 1.88 2.18
N THR A 135 16.51 0.82 2.74
CA THR A 135 16.59 -0.52 2.15
C THR A 135 15.34 -1.37 2.40
N SER A 136 14.47 -0.96 3.33
CA SER A 136 13.22 -1.68 3.57
C SER A 136 12.27 -1.47 2.40
N MET A 137 11.71 -2.56 1.90
CA MET A 137 10.75 -2.55 0.80
C MET A 137 9.30 -2.58 1.27
N VAL A 138 9.06 -2.57 2.59
CA VAL A 138 7.71 -2.67 3.15
C VAL A 138 7.04 -1.30 3.26
N TYR A 139 5.76 -1.25 2.86
CA TYR A 139 4.89 -0.09 2.95
C TYR A 139 3.53 -0.43 3.58
N PHE A 140 3.10 0.43 4.49
CA PHE A 140 1.80 0.39 5.15
C PHE A 140 0.94 1.54 4.63
N PHE A 141 -0.17 1.20 4.00
CA PHE A 141 -1.21 2.12 3.57
C PHE A 141 -2.28 2.20 4.65
N ILE A 142 -2.63 3.40 5.07
CA ILE A 142 -3.62 3.61 6.13
C ILE A 142 -4.39 4.91 5.91
N ASP A 143 -5.69 4.87 6.14
CA ASP A 143 -6.51 6.07 6.25
C ASP A 143 -6.30 6.69 7.64
N THR A 144 -6.06 8.00 7.69
CA THR A 144 -5.85 8.74 8.94
C THR A 144 -6.59 10.07 8.94
N ASP A 145 -6.94 10.55 10.12
CA ASP A 145 -7.54 11.87 10.32
C ASP A 145 -6.49 12.88 10.78
N ALA A 146 -6.16 13.78 9.88
CA ALA A 146 -4.97 14.58 9.95
C ALA A 146 -5.18 15.88 10.78
N THR A 147 -5.53 15.71 12.07
CA THR A 147 -5.56 16.79 13.07
C THR A 147 -4.28 16.77 13.90
N ALA A 148 -3.75 17.94 14.30
CA ALA A 148 -2.41 18.06 14.92
C ALA A 148 -2.17 17.12 16.13
N ALA A 149 -3.23 16.72 16.84
CA ALA A 149 -3.17 15.80 17.98
C ALA A 149 -3.11 14.30 17.62
N LYS A 150 -3.34 13.92 16.36
CA LYS A 150 -3.49 12.52 15.89
C LYS A 150 -2.45 12.09 14.85
N TYR A 151 -1.34 12.83 14.70
CA TYR A 151 -0.31 12.43 13.74
C TYR A 151 0.75 11.54 14.36
N HIS A 152 0.83 10.32 13.85
CA HIS A 152 1.71 9.29 14.39
C HIS A 152 2.81 8.85 13.43
N TYR A 153 2.67 9.18 12.13
CA TYR A 153 3.51 8.63 11.05
C TYR A 153 4.45 9.65 10.41
N LYS A 154 4.45 10.89 10.90
CA LYS A 154 5.37 11.92 10.41
C LYS A 154 6.79 11.37 10.50
N THR A 155 7.56 11.56 9.43
CA THR A 155 8.95 11.08 9.23
C THR A 155 9.16 9.57 9.12
N ILE A 156 8.15 8.71 9.31
CA ILE A 156 8.31 7.26 9.18
C ILE A 156 8.15 6.87 7.70
N LYS A 157 9.20 6.34 7.06
CA LYS A 157 9.24 6.02 5.62
C LYS A 157 8.27 4.91 5.20
N SER A 158 8.04 3.93 6.06
CA SER A 158 7.20 2.78 5.76
C SER A 158 5.72 3.14 5.65
N PHE A 159 5.27 4.30 6.14
CA PHE A 159 3.87 4.69 6.09
C PHE A 159 3.56 5.56 4.86
N VAL A 160 2.47 5.23 4.20
CA VAL A 160 1.81 6.01 3.17
C VAL A 160 0.43 6.41 3.71
N PRO A 161 0.36 7.37 4.64
CA PRO A 161 -0.91 7.76 5.23
C PRO A 161 -1.70 8.62 4.24
N THR A 162 -3.00 8.35 4.14
CA THR A 162 -3.93 9.10 3.29
C THR A 162 -5.06 9.65 4.14
N GLN A 163 -5.49 10.88 3.88
CA GLN A 163 -6.60 11.50 4.57
C GLN A 163 -7.85 10.64 4.36
N LYS A 164 -8.44 10.22 5.46
CA LYS A 164 -9.69 9.46 5.48
C LYS A 164 -10.80 10.22 4.76
N SER A 165 -11.60 9.49 3.98
CA SER A 165 -12.81 10.01 3.36
C SER A 165 -13.89 10.29 4.40
N SER A 166 -14.67 11.35 4.20
CA SER A 166 -15.89 11.58 4.99
C SER A 166 -17.01 10.60 4.64
N ASN A 167 -16.93 9.95 3.48
CA ASN A 167 -17.84 8.87 3.09
C ASN A 167 -17.29 7.52 3.62
N PRO A 168 -17.98 6.84 4.54
CA PRO A 168 -17.53 5.58 5.12
C PRO A 168 -17.46 4.42 4.13
N ALA A 169 -18.09 4.52 2.96
CA ALA A 169 -18.00 3.51 1.89
C ALA A 169 -16.71 3.60 1.05
N ILE A 170 -15.84 4.59 1.32
CA ILE A 170 -14.64 4.87 0.54
C ILE A 170 -13.40 4.73 1.43
N CYS A 171 -12.40 4.01 0.93
CA CYS A 171 -11.09 3.87 1.56
C CYS A 171 -10.01 4.46 0.64
N ASN A 172 -9.54 5.68 0.95
CA ASN A 172 -8.62 6.38 0.05
C ASN A 172 -7.24 5.72 -0.02
N SER A 173 -6.78 5.13 1.08
CA SER A 173 -5.54 4.35 1.17
C SER A 173 -5.60 3.05 0.37
N ALA A 174 -6.77 2.40 0.24
CA ALA A 174 -6.95 1.28 -0.68
C ALA A 174 -6.72 1.71 -2.13
N ALA A 175 -7.15 2.94 -2.47
CA ALA A 175 -6.89 3.52 -3.78
C ALA A 175 -5.40 3.80 -4.01
N ALA A 176 -4.74 4.42 -3.05
CA ALA A 176 -3.31 4.63 -3.11
C ALA A 176 -2.51 3.32 -3.20
N MET A 177 -2.93 2.27 -2.49
CA MET A 177 -2.29 0.95 -2.53
C MET A 177 -2.43 0.30 -3.91
N TRP A 178 -3.62 0.34 -4.51
CA TRP A 178 -3.83 -0.21 -5.85
C TRP A 178 -2.91 0.45 -6.86
N GLN A 179 -2.74 1.77 -6.80
CA GLN A 179 -1.78 2.47 -7.64
C GLN A 179 -0.34 2.03 -7.44
N PHE A 180 0.03 1.50 -6.28
CA PHE A 180 1.36 0.97 -6.05
C PHE A 180 1.51 -0.43 -6.67
N ILE A 181 0.55 -1.33 -6.44
CA ILE A 181 0.65 -2.72 -6.87
C ILE A 181 0.22 -2.97 -8.32
N SER A 182 -0.51 -2.03 -8.95
CA SER A 182 -0.92 -2.13 -10.35
C SER A 182 0.20 -1.81 -11.34
N ALA A 183 1.30 -1.25 -10.85
CA ALA A 183 2.48 -0.99 -11.65
C ALA A 183 3.14 -2.31 -12.10
N SER A 184 3.37 -2.46 -13.40
CA SER A 184 4.23 -3.52 -13.96
C SER A 184 5.48 -2.87 -14.58
N PRO A 185 6.46 -2.43 -13.75
CA PRO A 185 7.69 -1.85 -14.26
C PRO A 185 8.46 -2.86 -15.10
N SER A 186 9.08 -2.37 -16.17
CA SER A 186 10.10 -3.10 -16.92
C SER A 186 11.28 -2.20 -17.20
N ASP A 187 12.40 -2.78 -17.65
CA ASP A 187 13.60 -2.02 -18.02
C ASP A 187 13.31 -0.97 -19.12
N ILE A 188 12.24 -1.20 -19.91
CA ILE A 188 11.77 -0.28 -20.96
C ILE A 188 10.70 0.67 -20.41
N ASN A 189 9.78 0.19 -19.58
CA ASN A 189 8.67 0.98 -19.04
C ASN A 189 8.92 1.33 -17.57
N LYS A 190 9.48 2.53 -17.36
CA LYS A 190 9.64 3.09 -16.02
C LYS A 190 8.30 3.55 -15.46
N VAL A 191 8.10 3.27 -14.18
CA VAL A 191 6.90 3.61 -13.43
C VAL A 191 6.91 5.12 -13.14
N PRO A 192 5.84 5.86 -13.51
CA PRO A 192 5.72 7.27 -13.16
C PRO A 192 5.60 7.45 -11.64
N PRO A 193 6.13 8.54 -11.06
CA PRO A 193 6.04 8.81 -9.64
C PRO A 193 4.59 8.75 -9.14
N MET A 194 4.36 8.18 -7.94
CA MET A 194 3.01 8.07 -7.36
C MET A 194 2.31 9.43 -7.16
N ALA A 195 3.06 10.53 -7.13
CA ALA A 195 2.54 11.89 -7.00
C ALA A 195 1.65 12.33 -8.19
N PHE A 196 1.78 11.70 -9.36
CA PHE A 196 1.08 12.08 -10.59
C PHE A 196 0.10 11.01 -11.08
N ARG A 197 -0.21 10.05 -10.22
CA ARG A 197 -1.11 8.94 -10.52
C ARG A 197 -2.55 9.32 -10.19
N TYR A 198 -3.46 9.04 -11.13
CA TYR A 198 -4.90 9.29 -10.97
C TYR A 198 -5.54 8.25 -10.07
N LEU A 199 -6.36 8.67 -9.12
CA LEU A 199 -7.15 7.76 -8.29
C LEU A 199 -8.59 7.70 -8.79
N ILE A 200 -9.17 6.50 -8.81
CA ILE A 200 -10.57 6.25 -9.16
C ILE A 200 -11.25 5.63 -7.93
N GLY A 201 -12.58 5.76 -7.82
CA GLY A 201 -13.33 5.21 -6.69
C GLY A 201 -13.14 6.01 -5.38
N VAL A 202 -12.59 7.22 -5.49
CA VAL A 202 -12.34 8.13 -4.36
C VAL A 202 -13.14 9.43 -4.51
N VAL A 203 -13.29 10.14 -3.39
CA VAL A 203 -13.91 11.48 -3.35
C VAL A 203 -12.86 12.48 -2.92
N ALA A 204 -12.79 13.63 -3.60
CA ALA A 204 -11.87 14.69 -3.19
C ALA A 204 -12.20 15.20 -1.79
N LEU A 205 -11.14 15.55 -1.09
CA LEU A 205 -11.20 16.29 0.15
C LEU A 205 -11.74 17.70 -0.09
N VAL A 206 -12.97 17.92 0.38
CA VAL A 206 -13.58 19.24 0.50
C VAL A 206 -13.21 19.82 1.87
N ALA A 207 -12.06 20.49 1.94
CA ALA A 207 -11.57 21.13 3.17
C ALA A 207 -10.98 22.51 2.92
N LYS A 208 -11.00 23.36 3.96
CA LYS A 208 -10.37 24.69 3.95
C LYS A 208 -8.87 24.58 3.62
N GLY A 209 -8.30 25.61 2.99
CA GLY A 209 -6.87 25.64 2.64
C GLY A 209 -5.94 25.44 3.85
N SER A 210 -6.34 25.90 5.04
CA SER A 210 -5.61 25.66 6.29
C SER A 210 -5.50 24.18 6.66
N VAL A 211 -6.54 23.38 6.39
CA VAL A 211 -6.53 21.93 6.63
C VAL A 211 -5.62 21.22 5.63
N LYS A 212 -5.67 21.62 4.34
CA LYS A 212 -4.76 21.09 3.31
C LYS A 212 -3.29 21.41 3.65
N LYS A 213 -3.00 22.63 4.13
CA LYS A 213 -1.67 23.00 4.61
C LYS A 213 -1.22 22.16 5.81
N LEU A 214 -2.14 21.87 6.75
CA LEU A 214 -1.86 21.00 7.90
C LEU A 214 -1.54 19.57 7.46
N LEU A 215 -2.32 19.02 6.52
CA LEU A 215 -2.08 17.71 5.90
C LEU A 215 -0.68 17.64 5.29
N THR A 216 -0.31 18.62 4.46
CA THR A 216 1.02 18.69 3.84
C THR A 216 2.14 18.81 4.89
N THR A 217 1.96 19.64 5.92
CA THR A 217 2.95 19.85 6.99
C THR A 217 3.25 18.57 7.78
N ASN A 218 2.29 17.65 7.80
CA ASN A 218 2.41 16.39 8.53
C ASN A 218 2.58 15.18 7.61
N TYR A 219 2.88 15.40 6.33
CA TYR A 219 3.15 14.35 5.33
C TYR A 219 1.99 13.35 5.14
N VAL A 220 0.74 13.83 5.22
CA VAL A 220 -0.43 13.03 4.89
C VAL A 220 -0.93 13.38 3.50
N ASN A 221 -1.09 12.34 2.69
CA ASN A 221 -1.60 12.46 1.34
C ASN A 221 -3.09 12.79 1.39
N TYR A 222 -3.60 13.57 0.45
CA TYR A 222 -5.04 13.78 0.32
C TYR A 222 -5.43 13.80 -1.15
N VAL A 223 -6.68 13.43 -1.39
CA VAL A 223 -7.27 13.42 -2.73
C VAL A 223 -7.77 14.84 -3.04
N GLY A 224 -7.22 15.50 -4.06
CA GLY A 224 -7.67 16.83 -4.51
C GLY A 224 -8.31 16.79 -5.90
N THR A 225 -9.08 17.80 -6.30
CA THR A 225 -9.76 17.89 -7.62
C THR A 225 -8.87 18.46 -8.74
N GLY A 226 -7.56 18.18 -8.72
CA GLY A 226 -6.59 18.83 -9.60
C GLY A 226 -6.66 18.34 -11.05
N ALA A 227 -7.09 19.22 -11.95
CA ALA A 227 -6.90 19.07 -13.39
C ALA A 227 -5.46 19.47 -13.77
N GLU A 228 -4.68 18.56 -14.33
CA GLU A 228 -3.42 18.88 -15.01
C GLU A 228 -3.58 18.56 -16.50
N GLY A 229 -4.25 19.46 -17.25
CA GLY A 229 -4.25 19.38 -18.72
C GLY A 229 -5.60 19.46 -19.45
N GLY A 230 -6.71 19.69 -18.75
CA GLY A 230 -8.01 19.90 -19.39
C GLY A 230 -8.79 18.60 -19.67
N SER A 231 -10.06 18.66 -19.29
CA SER A 231 -11.10 17.63 -19.45
C SER A 231 -11.06 16.44 -18.46
N ALA A 232 -12.15 16.34 -17.70
CA ALA A 232 -12.53 15.37 -16.67
C ALA A 232 -12.07 15.66 -15.23
N ILE A 233 -12.98 15.35 -14.28
CA ILE A 233 -12.81 15.45 -12.83
C ILE A 233 -11.64 14.54 -12.42
N GLN A 234 -10.49 15.16 -12.18
CA GLN A 234 -9.19 14.49 -12.01
C GLN A 234 -8.78 14.54 -10.53
N PHE A 235 -8.43 13.37 -9.96
CA PHE A 235 -8.01 13.23 -8.58
C PHE A 235 -6.52 12.88 -8.46
N THR A 236 -5.69 13.90 -8.21
CA THR A 236 -4.23 13.74 -8.02
C THR A 236 -3.94 13.46 -6.55
N LEU A 237 -3.17 12.41 -6.27
CA LEU A 237 -2.56 12.23 -4.95
C LEU A 237 -1.44 13.25 -4.81
N THR A 238 -1.69 14.38 -4.13
CA THR A 238 -0.62 15.34 -3.83
C THR A 238 0.34 14.72 -2.83
N ALA A 239 1.33 13.98 -3.33
CA ALA A 239 2.42 13.48 -2.51
C ALA A 239 3.29 14.66 -2.09
N CYS A 240 3.44 14.88 -0.79
CA CYS A 240 4.49 15.76 -0.28
C CYS A 240 5.83 15.12 -0.63
N GLN A 241 6.55 15.69 -1.59
CA GLN A 241 7.83 15.15 -2.05
C GLN A 241 8.82 15.12 -0.88
N ARG A 242 9.29 13.93 -0.52
CA ARG A 242 10.40 13.76 0.42
C ARG A 242 11.69 14.10 -0.32
N THR A 243 12.28 15.24 -0.02
CA THR A 243 13.65 15.53 -0.42
C THR A 243 14.56 14.56 0.34
N ALA A 244 15.20 13.64 -0.38
CA ALA A 244 16.24 12.79 0.20
C ALA A 244 17.35 13.70 0.71
N THR A 245 17.47 13.83 2.03
CA THR A 245 18.64 14.45 2.64
C THR A 245 19.70 13.36 2.75
N THR A 246 20.78 13.56 2.01
CA THR A 246 22.04 12.80 2.06
C THR A 246 22.66 12.83 3.44
#